data_AF-A0A6B3W910-F1
#
_entry.id   AF-A0A6B3W910-F1
#
_cell.length_a   1.000
_cell.length_b   1.000
_cell.length_c   1.000
_cell.angle_alpha   90.00
_cell.angle_beta   90.00
_cell.angle_gamma   90.00
#
_symmetry.space_group_name_H-M   'P 1'
#
loop_
_entity.id
_entity.type
_entity.pdbx_description
1 polymer ?
#
loop_
_entity_poly.entity_id
_entity_poly.type
_entity_poly.pdbx_seq_one_letter_code
_entity_poly.pdbx_strand_id
1 'polypeptide(L)'
;MSGKSRSSLFRERPRRVDVPLLIAASAITLVVGLFTPIVRISSSLASDSSYSIMAGIAGYFSDGDIVIGSIILLFSCVFPGVKLVALGWLWFAPTVRENRRRSLRIIEPLGKWSMLDVLVVILFAGAVKLGLIADATVLSGAYVFGAAILLSMITVMVIAAIAGPEYRYRSSPRKRSFMLPVLAIASLVLLAAGLLLPMMRVEKWLLWQEEYSVLSGAFKLAADGEVLLALGFFLFVILLPMLVQLALVTLSLLQLFGIGSERAIATLIEFQRWAMVDVFALALCIALIRLGEMASIEPRIGLYCFAAAVLITPIVSFRLRALHRR
;
A
#
# COMPACT_ATOMS: atom_id res chain seq x y z
N MET A 1 2.53 2.22 -44.97
CA MET A 1 2.16 1.69 -43.64
C MET A 1 3.39 1.74 -42.75
N SER A 2 3.47 2.69 -41.82
CA SER A 2 4.63 2.82 -40.92
C SER A 2 4.66 1.66 -39.93
N GLY A 3 5.59 0.73 -40.12
CA GLY A 3 5.78 -0.44 -39.24
C GLY A 3 6.22 0.02 -37.85
N LYS A 4 5.32 -0.04 -36.88
CA LYS A 4 5.65 0.25 -35.48
C LYS A 4 6.70 -0.77 -35.02
N SER A 5 7.94 -0.33 -34.84
CA SER A 5 9.04 -1.17 -34.35
C SER A 5 8.65 -1.78 -32.99
N ARG A 6 8.68 -3.11 -32.91
CA ARG A 6 8.45 -3.89 -31.68
C ARG A 6 9.80 -4.27 -31.10
N SER A 7 10.04 -3.86 -29.86
CA SER A 7 11.26 -4.19 -29.13
C SER A 7 10.93 -4.52 -27.68
N SER A 8 11.62 -5.50 -27.11
CA SER A 8 11.50 -5.80 -25.69
C SER A 8 12.34 -4.84 -24.87
N LEU A 9 11.93 -4.55 -23.63
CA LEU A 9 12.72 -3.70 -22.74
C LEU A 9 14.10 -4.31 -22.45
N PHE A 10 14.15 -5.64 -22.35
CA PHE A 10 15.41 -6.38 -22.24
C PHE A 10 16.37 -6.08 -23.40
N ARG A 11 15.88 -6.07 -24.66
CA ARG A 11 16.72 -5.72 -25.83
C ARG A 11 17.09 -4.24 -25.89
N GLU A 12 16.19 -3.36 -25.45
CA GLU A 12 16.46 -1.92 -25.39
C GLU A 12 17.47 -1.56 -24.28
N ARG A 13 17.50 -2.33 -23.18
CA ARG A 13 18.32 -2.08 -21.98
C ARG A 13 18.97 -3.36 -21.44
N PRO A 14 19.87 -4.02 -22.19
CA PRO A 14 20.43 -5.32 -21.82
C PRO A 14 21.31 -5.28 -20.55
N ARG A 15 21.84 -4.11 -20.18
CA ARG A 15 22.65 -3.93 -18.96
C ARG A 15 21.83 -3.89 -17.66
N ARG A 16 20.50 -3.85 -17.74
CA ARG A 16 19.60 -3.80 -16.57
C ARG A 16 19.24 -5.21 -16.10
N VAL A 17 20.22 -5.92 -15.54
CA VAL A 17 20.01 -7.25 -14.94
C VAL A 17 19.26 -7.20 -13.60
N ASP A 18 19.15 -6.01 -13.01
CA ASP A 18 18.38 -5.74 -11.80
C ASP A 18 16.91 -6.12 -11.94
N VAL A 19 16.26 -5.80 -13.06
CA VAL A 19 14.83 -6.08 -13.27
C VAL A 19 14.50 -7.59 -13.28
N PRO A 20 15.15 -8.44 -14.09
CA PRO A 20 14.86 -9.88 -14.08
C PRO A 20 15.22 -10.54 -12.75
N LEU A 21 16.27 -10.07 -12.06
CA LEU A 21 16.61 -10.53 -10.72
C LEU A 21 15.51 -10.18 -9.70
N LEU A 22 14.98 -8.96 -9.74
CA LEU A 22 13.88 -8.54 -8.86
C LEU A 22 12.60 -9.34 -9.13
N ILE A 23 12.27 -9.62 -10.40
CA ILE A 23 11.13 -10.47 -10.76
C ILE A 23 11.31 -11.89 -10.20
N ALA A 24 12.49 -12.50 -10.39
CA ALA A 24 12.79 -13.85 -9.91
C ALA A 24 12.77 -13.92 -8.38
N ALA A 25 13.43 -12.98 -7.70
CA ALA A 25 13.45 -12.90 -6.25
C ALA A 25 12.04 -12.73 -5.67
N SER A 26 11.23 -11.86 -6.27
CA SER A 26 9.83 -11.66 -5.88
C SER A 26 8.97 -12.92 -6.11
N ALA A 27 9.16 -13.63 -7.21
CA ALA A 27 8.43 -14.88 -7.48
C ALA A 27 8.80 -15.99 -6.49
N ILE A 28 10.10 -16.17 -6.23
CA ILE A 28 10.58 -17.20 -5.28
C ILE A 28 10.06 -16.89 -3.88
N THR A 29 10.21 -15.66 -3.41
CA THR A 29 9.73 -15.25 -2.08
C THR A 29 8.21 -15.30 -1.98
N LEU A 30 7.45 -15.04 -3.06
CA LEU A 30 5.99 -15.17 -3.06
C LEU A 30 5.59 -16.62 -2.79
N VAL A 31 6.17 -17.57 -3.54
CA VAL A 31 5.89 -18.99 -3.36
C VAL A 31 6.29 -19.43 -1.95
N VAL A 32 7.50 -19.12 -1.49
CA VAL A 32 7.94 -19.50 -0.14
C VAL A 32 7.02 -18.89 0.93
N GLY A 33 6.65 -17.61 0.79
CA GLY A 33 5.78 -16.90 1.74
C GLY A 33 4.36 -17.47 1.81
N LEU A 34 3.83 -17.99 0.70
CA LEU A 34 2.49 -18.60 0.66
C LEU A 34 2.40 -19.92 1.44
N PHE A 35 3.48 -20.71 1.42
CA PHE A 35 3.51 -22.03 2.06
C PHE A 35 4.11 -22.04 3.46
N THR A 36 4.89 -21.01 3.82
CA THR A 36 5.47 -20.89 5.16
C THR A 36 4.43 -20.39 6.17
N PRO A 37 4.44 -20.88 7.42
CA PRO A 37 3.48 -20.44 8.42
C PRO A 37 3.59 -18.94 8.68
N ILE A 38 2.45 -18.25 8.69
CA ILE A 38 2.34 -16.80 8.94
C ILE A 38 1.94 -16.49 10.37
N VAL A 39 1.18 -17.39 11.01
CA VAL A 39 0.67 -17.22 12.37
C VAL A 39 0.69 -18.56 13.09
N ARG A 40 1.04 -18.54 14.37
CA ARG A 40 0.80 -19.65 15.30
C ARG A 40 -0.18 -19.21 16.35
N ILE A 41 -1.21 -20.00 16.55
CA ILE A 41 -2.18 -19.84 17.62
C ILE A 41 -1.72 -20.76 18.75
N SER A 42 -1.36 -20.15 19.88
CA SER A 42 -0.99 -20.88 21.07
C SER A 42 -2.21 -21.06 21.96
N SER A 43 -2.48 -22.29 22.36
CA SER A 43 -3.58 -22.61 23.26
C SER A 43 -3.03 -23.30 24.49
N SER A 44 -3.50 -22.93 25.68
CA SER A 44 -2.99 -23.49 26.94
C SER A 44 -3.30 -24.98 27.13
N LEU A 45 -4.23 -25.53 26.34
CA LEU A 45 -4.77 -26.89 26.49
C LEU A 45 -4.59 -27.79 25.26
N ALA A 46 -4.30 -27.25 24.07
CA ALA A 46 -4.07 -28.01 22.85
C ALA A 46 -2.71 -27.69 22.22
N SER A 47 -2.23 -28.58 21.35
CA SER A 47 -0.96 -28.39 20.63
C SER A 47 -1.01 -27.13 19.79
N ASP A 48 0.04 -26.31 19.88
CA ASP A 48 0.24 -25.12 19.05
C ASP A 48 -0.01 -25.44 17.58
N SER A 49 -0.92 -24.70 16.95
CA SER A 49 -1.25 -24.85 15.54
C SER A 49 -0.71 -23.66 14.75
N SER A 50 0.08 -23.97 13.72
CA SER A 50 0.69 -22.95 12.85
C SER A 50 0.04 -23.00 11.47
N TYR A 51 -0.41 -21.85 10.98
CA TYR A 51 -1.14 -21.75 9.72
C TYR A 51 -0.35 -20.90 8.72
N SER A 52 -0.17 -21.41 7.50
CA SER A 52 0.27 -20.64 6.33
C SER A 52 -0.93 -20.06 5.58
N ILE A 53 -0.70 -19.14 4.65
CA ILE A 53 -1.78 -18.58 3.80
C ILE A 53 -2.47 -19.72 3.03
N MET A 54 -1.69 -20.63 2.45
CA MET A 54 -2.23 -21.77 1.71
C MET A 54 -3.00 -22.75 2.60
N ALA A 55 -2.51 -23.00 3.81
CA ALA A 55 -3.23 -23.83 4.79
C ALA A 55 -4.56 -23.18 5.19
N GLY A 56 -4.58 -21.85 5.39
CA GLY A 56 -5.80 -21.10 5.67
C GLY A 56 -6.81 -21.20 4.52
N ILE A 57 -6.36 -21.01 3.27
CA ILE A 57 -7.22 -21.18 2.07
C ILE A 57 -7.80 -22.59 2.01
N ALA A 58 -6.97 -23.62 2.21
CA ALA A 58 -7.42 -25.02 2.19
C ALA A 58 -8.41 -25.32 3.33
N GLY A 59 -8.21 -24.74 4.52
CA GLY A 59 -9.13 -24.81 5.64
C GLY A 59 -10.52 -24.26 5.29
N TYR A 60 -10.60 -23.01 4.82
CA TYR A 60 -11.88 -22.40 4.42
C TYR A 60 -12.62 -23.19 3.34
N PHE A 61 -11.91 -23.78 2.37
CA PHE A 61 -12.57 -24.64 1.38
C PHE A 61 -13.05 -25.97 1.96
N SER A 62 -12.33 -26.54 2.92
CA SER A 62 -12.73 -27.79 3.59
C SER A 62 -13.92 -27.58 4.52
N ASP A 63 -14.00 -26.40 5.16
CA ASP A 63 -15.08 -26.01 6.06
C ASP A 63 -16.35 -25.56 5.31
N GLY A 64 -16.31 -25.52 3.98
CA GLY A 64 -17.45 -25.13 3.13
C GLY A 64 -17.61 -23.61 2.92
N ASP A 65 -16.73 -22.79 3.50
CA ASP A 65 -16.67 -21.33 3.36
C ASP A 65 -16.00 -20.91 2.05
N ILE A 66 -16.57 -21.38 0.93
CA ILE A 66 -16.05 -21.19 -0.43
C ILE A 66 -15.83 -19.70 -0.75
N VAL A 67 -16.72 -18.82 -0.27
CA VAL A 67 -16.63 -17.38 -0.53
C VAL A 67 -15.37 -16.78 0.09
N ILE A 68 -15.08 -17.09 1.36
CA ILE A 68 -13.92 -16.53 2.07
C ILE A 68 -12.63 -17.11 1.48
N GLY A 69 -12.58 -18.44 1.29
CA GLY A 69 -11.43 -19.11 0.68
C GLY A 69 -11.10 -18.55 -0.71
N SER A 70 -12.12 -18.28 -1.53
CA SER A 70 -11.94 -17.69 -2.87
C SER A 70 -11.41 -16.26 -2.82
N ILE A 71 -11.88 -15.43 -1.88
CA ILE A 71 -11.40 -14.07 -1.70
C ILE A 71 -9.91 -14.09 -1.33
N ILE A 72 -9.52 -14.89 -0.33
CA ILE A 72 -8.12 -14.97 0.11
C ILE A 72 -7.22 -15.52 -1.00
N LEU A 73 -7.65 -16.57 -1.72
CA LEU A 73 -6.91 -17.12 -2.85
C LEU A 73 -6.69 -16.08 -3.96
N LEU A 74 -7.74 -15.32 -4.29
CA LEU A 74 -7.68 -14.30 -5.33
C LEU A 74 -6.67 -13.21 -4.98
N PHE A 75 -6.73 -12.69 -3.76
CA PHE A 75 -5.91 -11.55 -3.34
C PHE A 75 -4.48 -11.95 -2.98
N SER A 76 -4.27 -13.10 -2.34
CA SER A 76 -2.94 -13.48 -1.83
C SER A 76 -2.12 -14.30 -2.82
N CYS A 77 -2.75 -15.03 -3.75
CA CYS A 77 -2.05 -15.87 -4.72
C CYS A 77 -2.24 -15.40 -6.16
N VAL A 78 -3.49 -15.34 -6.64
CA VAL A 78 -3.78 -15.07 -8.05
C VAL A 78 -3.32 -13.67 -8.44
N PHE A 79 -3.65 -12.66 -7.66
CA PHE A 79 -3.37 -11.27 -7.99
C PHE A 79 -1.86 -10.96 -8.00
N PRO A 80 -1.06 -11.31 -6.97
CA PRO A 80 0.39 -11.19 -7.02
C PRO A 80 1.03 -12.03 -8.15
N GLY A 81 0.52 -13.25 -8.38
CA GLY A 81 1.02 -14.12 -9.45
C GLY A 81 0.81 -13.52 -10.85
N VAL A 82 -0.41 -13.08 -11.15
CA VAL A 82 -0.75 -12.41 -12.43
C VAL A 82 0.11 -11.16 -12.63
N LYS A 83 0.32 -10.37 -11.57
CA LYS A 83 1.18 -9.19 -11.62
C LYS A 83 2.62 -9.54 -11.97
N LEU A 84 3.21 -10.58 -11.37
CA LEU A 84 4.58 -11.01 -11.70
C LEU A 84 4.70 -11.53 -13.13
N VAL A 85 3.72 -12.29 -13.61
CA VAL A 85 3.66 -12.73 -15.01
C VAL A 85 3.58 -11.53 -15.94
N ALA A 86 2.75 -10.53 -15.62
CA ALA A 86 2.61 -9.32 -16.43
C ALA A 86 3.90 -8.49 -16.48
N LEU A 87 4.66 -8.41 -15.37
CA LEU A 87 5.96 -7.75 -15.32
C LEU A 87 7.02 -8.49 -16.14
N GLY A 88 7.05 -9.83 -16.04
CA GLY A 88 7.89 -10.68 -16.88
C GLY A 88 7.58 -10.49 -18.37
N TRP A 89 6.29 -10.46 -18.72
CA TRP A 89 5.85 -10.19 -20.08
C TRP A 89 6.30 -8.82 -20.57
N LEU A 90 6.12 -7.76 -19.77
CA LEU A 90 6.57 -6.41 -20.14
C LEU A 90 8.07 -6.30 -20.37
N TRP A 91 8.86 -7.05 -19.61
CA TRP A 91 10.31 -7.02 -19.70
C TRP A 91 10.85 -7.79 -20.91
N PHE A 92 10.39 -9.03 -21.09
CA PHE A 92 10.93 -9.96 -22.07
C PHE A 92 10.22 -9.94 -23.43
N ALA A 93 8.90 -9.69 -23.47
CA ALA A 93 8.14 -9.77 -24.71
C ALA A 93 8.37 -8.54 -25.61
N PRO A 94 8.52 -8.73 -26.94
CA PRO A 94 8.61 -7.62 -27.88
C PRO A 94 7.24 -6.95 -28.03
N THR A 95 7.13 -5.71 -27.57
CA THR A 95 5.88 -4.95 -27.58
C THR A 95 6.06 -3.60 -28.28
N VAL A 96 4.98 -3.10 -28.88
CA VAL A 96 4.92 -1.71 -29.35
C VAL A 96 4.96 -0.79 -28.13
N ARG A 97 5.69 0.33 -28.23
CA ARG A 97 5.82 1.32 -27.13
C ARG A 97 4.46 1.77 -26.56
N GLU A 98 3.45 1.91 -27.40
CA GLU A 98 2.09 2.29 -26.99
C GLU A 98 1.38 1.20 -26.17
N ASN A 99 1.45 -0.06 -26.61
CA ASN A 99 0.85 -1.18 -25.87
C ASN A 99 1.55 -1.39 -24.53
N ARG A 100 2.89 -1.24 -24.49
CA ARG A 100 3.69 -1.29 -23.27
C ARG A 100 3.23 -0.25 -22.24
N ARG A 101 2.98 0.99 -22.71
CA ARG A 101 2.45 2.07 -21.87
C ARG A 101 1.04 1.77 -21.37
N ARG A 102 0.16 1.26 -22.24
CA ARG A 102 -1.20 0.86 -21.85
C ARG A 102 -1.19 -0.24 -20.78
N SER A 103 -0.34 -1.24 -20.93
CA SER A 103 -0.16 -2.30 -19.94
C SER A 103 0.38 -1.76 -18.61
N LEU A 104 1.39 -0.88 -18.64
CA LEU A 104 1.90 -0.22 -17.43
C LEU A 104 0.82 0.62 -16.73
N ARG A 105 0.00 1.36 -17.48
CA ARG A 105 -1.15 2.10 -16.93
C ARG A 105 -2.13 1.22 -16.15
N ILE A 106 -2.29 -0.03 -16.55
CA ILE A 106 -3.19 -0.99 -15.90
C ILE A 106 -2.47 -1.65 -14.71
N ILE A 107 -1.21 -2.05 -14.88
CA ILE A 107 -0.44 -2.79 -13.86
C ILE A 107 -0.03 -1.90 -12.69
N GLU A 108 0.29 -0.63 -12.92
CA GLU A 108 0.68 0.30 -11.83
C GLU A 108 -0.41 0.46 -10.76
N PRO A 109 -1.68 0.79 -11.08
CA PRO A 109 -2.72 0.88 -10.07
C PRO A 109 -3.03 -0.48 -9.44
N LEU A 110 -3.03 -1.58 -10.23
CA LEU A 110 -3.15 -2.94 -9.68
C LEU A 110 -2.05 -3.22 -8.63
N GLY A 111 -0.85 -2.70 -8.89
CA GLY A 111 0.27 -2.78 -7.98
C GLY A 111 -0.07 -2.35 -6.55
N LYS A 112 -0.81 -1.26 -6.38
CA LYS A 112 -1.20 -0.76 -5.05
C LYS A 112 -2.12 -1.70 -4.30
N TRP A 113 -3.12 -2.24 -5.00
CA TRP A 113 -4.09 -3.16 -4.41
C TRP A 113 -3.41 -4.45 -3.95
N SER A 114 -2.30 -4.84 -4.59
CA SER A 114 -1.46 -5.95 -4.14
C SER A 114 -0.84 -5.76 -2.75
N MET A 115 -0.70 -4.51 -2.27
CA MET A 115 -0.17 -4.23 -0.93
C MET A 115 -1.24 -4.31 0.16
N LEU A 116 -2.54 -4.38 -0.21
CA LEU A 116 -3.62 -4.51 0.77
C LEU A 116 -3.37 -5.70 1.67
N ASP A 117 -3.05 -6.86 1.10
CA ASP A 117 -2.81 -8.11 1.84
C ASP A 117 -1.69 -7.96 2.87
N VAL A 118 -0.58 -7.34 2.51
CA VAL A 118 0.54 -7.09 3.44
C VAL A 118 0.11 -6.14 4.54
N LEU A 119 -0.64 -5.10 4.20
CA LEU A 119 -1.07 -4.09 5.15
C LEU A 119 -2.11 -4.67 6.13
N VAL A 120 -3.01 -5.54 5.67
CA VAL A 120 -3.92 -6.31 6.52
C VAL A 120 -3.14 -7.25 7.43
N VAL A 121 -2.10 -7.94 6.93
CA VAL A 121 -1.22 -8.77 7.77
C VAL A 121 -0.53 -7.94 8.85
N ILE A 122 -0.03 -6.74 8.53
CA ILE A 122 0.60 -5.85 9.52
C ILE A 122 -0.42 -5.37 10.55
N LEU A 123 -1.62 -4.97 10.13
CA LEU A 123 -2.68 -4.54 11.05
C LEU A 123 -3.14 -5.69 11.95
N PHE A 124 -3.27 -6.89 11.41
CA PHE A 124 -3.60 -8.10 12.18
C PHE A 124 -2.49 -8.43 13.18
N ALA A 125 -1.23 -8.46 12.73
CA ALA A 125 -0.07 -8.65 13.60
C ALA A 125 -0.02 -7.61 14.74
N GLY A 126 -0.28 -6.34 14.41
CA GLY A 126 -0.44 -5.29 15.38
C GLY A 126 -1.55 -5.60 16.37
N ALA A 127 -2.75 -5.93 15.89
CA ALA A 127 -3.88 -6.25 16.76
C ALA A 127 -3.60 -7.42 17.73
N VAL A 128 -2.95 -8.48 17.24
CA VAL A 128 -2.50 -9.61 18.06
C VAL A 128 -1.54 -9.16 19.16
N LYS A 129 -0.53 -8.35 18.83
CA LYS A 129 0.47 -7.84 19.79
C LYS A 129 -0.07 -6.80 20.76
N LEU A 130 -1.07 -6.03 20.32
CA LEU A 130 -1.86 -5.17 21.18
C LEU A 130 -2.76 -5.99 22.14
N GLY A 131 -2.79 -7.31 22.01
CA GLY A 131 -3.61 -8.23 22.80
C GLY A 131 -5.09 -8.09 22.49
N LEU A 132 -5.45 -7.57 21.30
CA LEU A 132 -6.84 -7.35 20.88
C LEU A 132 -7.50 -8.63 20.39
N ILE A 133 -6.72 -9.60 19.90
CA ILE A 133 -7.19 -10.90 19.42
C ILE A 133 -6.17 -11.97 19.82
N ALA A 134 -6.60 -12.95 20.61
CA ALA A 134 -5.96 -14.25 20.89
C ALA A 134 -4.46 -14.27 21.27
N ASP A 135 -4.00 -15.33 21.94
CA ASP A 135 -2.56 -15.61 22.07
C ASP A 135 -2.03 -16.14 20.74
N ALA A 136 -1.70 -15.23 19.82
CA ALA A 136 -1.14 -15.55 18.53
C ALA A 136 0.27 -14.95 18.36
N THR A 137 1.11 -15.63 17.60
CA THR A 137 2.47 -15.17 17.29
C THR A 137 2.65 -15.11 15.78
N VAL A 138 3.24 -14.01 15.30
CA VAL A 138 3.55 -13.83 13.88
C VAL A 138 4.83 -14.59 13.56
N LEU A 139 4.83 -15.31 12.45
CA LEU A 139 5.93 -16.19 12.04
C LEU A 139 6.63 -15.67 10.78
N SER A 140 7.73 -16.35 10.41
CA SER A 140 8.59 -15.99 9.26
C SER A 140 7.84 -15.87 7.94
N GLY A 141 6.75 -16.62 7.73
CA GLY A 141 5.99 -16.57 6.48
C GLY A 141 5.39 -15.20 6.19
N ALA A 142 4.93 -14.47 7.23
CA ALA A 142 4.40 -13.12 7.06
C ALA A 142 5.46 -12.17 6.50
N TYR A 143 6.71 -12.31 6.97
CA TYR A 143 7.86 -11.53 6.53
C TYR A 143 8.29 -11.86 5.10
N VAL A 144 8.36 -13.16 4.77
CA VAL A 144 8.75 -13.60 3.43
C VAL A 144 7.70 -13.21 2.39
N PHE A 145 6.41 -13.34 2.72
CA PHE A 145 5.31 -12.87 1.88
C PHE A 145 5.34 -11.34 1.71
N GLY A 146 5.52 -10.58 2.80
CA GLY A 146 5.67 -9.13 2.75
C GLY A 146 6.83 -8.69 1.85
N ALA A 147 7.99 -9.34 1.98
CA ALA A 147 9.15 -9.09 1.13
C ALA A 147 8.87 -9.36 -0.36
N ALA A 148 8.13 -10.43 -0.67
CA ALA A 148 7.74 -10.76 -2.04
C ALA A 148 6.94 -9.62 -2.69
N ILE A 149 5.94 -9.11 -1.98
CA ILE A 149 5.11 -8.00 -2.46
C ILE A 149 5.94 -6.72 -2.57
N LEU A 150 6.79 -6.40 -1.60
CA LEU A 150 7.69 -5.23 -1.65
C LEU A 150 8.65 -5.29 -2.86
N LEU A 151 9.28 -6.43 -3.12
CA LEU A 151 10.14 -6.64 -4.28
C LEU A 151 9.37 -6.49 -5.59
N SER A 152 8.14 -7.02 -5.67
CA SER A 152 7.27 -6.82 -6.84
C SER A 152 6.97 -5.34 -7.08
N MET A 153 6.94 -4.53 -6.02
CA MET A 153 6.65 -3.10 -6.08
C MET A 153 7.85 -2.30 -6.54
N ILE A 154 9.03 -2.60 -6.01
CA ILE A 154 10.27 -2.05 -6.53
C ILE A 154 10.42 -2.37 -8.02
N THR A 155 10.08 -3.60 -8.43
CA THR A 155 10.11 -4.01 -9.84
C THR A 155 9.22 -3.12 -10.71
N VAL A 156 7.96 -2.88 -10.29
CA VAL A 156 7.05 -1.99 -11.02
C VAL A 156 7.63 -0.58 -11.10
N MET A 157 8.18 -0.03 -10.00
CA MET A 157 8.79 1.31 -9.99
C MET A 157 9.96 1.42 -10.98
N VAL A 158 10.85 0.44 -10.98
CA VAL A 158 12.02 0.42 -11.87
C VAL A 158 11.58 0.31 -13.33
N ILE A 159 10.63 -0.58 -13.65
CA ILE A 159 10.10 -0.72 -15.03
C ILE A 159 9.39 0.57 -15.48
N ALA A 160 8.57 1.18 -14.62
CA ALA A 160 7.86 2.42 -14.92
C ALA A 160 8.84 3.57 -15.17
N ALA A 161 9.87 3.72 -14.31
CA ALA A 161 10.93 4.71 -14.48
C ALA A 161 11.70 4.53 -15.80
N ILE A 162 11.97 3.28 -16.22
CA ILE A 162 12.63 2.97 -17.49
C ILE A 162 11.73 3.29 -18.70
N ALA A 163 10.43 2.99 -18.61
CA ALA A 163 9.47 3.24 -19.68
C ALA A 163 9.26 4.75 -19.97
N GLY A 164 9.54 5.59 -18.98
CA GLY A 164 9.49 7.05 -19.02
C GLY A 164 8.07 7.61 -18.90
N PRO A 165 7.92 8.86 -18.45
CA PRO A 165 6.62 9.45 -18.14
C PRO A 165 5.71 9.51 -19.37
N GLU A 166 4.44 9.19 -19.16
CA GLU A 166 3.43 9.14 -20.21
C GLU A 166 2.92 10.54 -20.60
N TYR A 167 2.96 11.48 -19.67
CA TYR A 167 2.48 12.85 -19.88
C TYR A 167 3.61 13.81 -20.23
N ARG A 168 3.64 14.23 -21.50
CA ARG A 168 4.32 15.45 -21.91
C ARG A 168 3.39 16.61 -21.56
N TYR A 169 3.49 17.10 -20.32
CA TYR A 169 2.81 18.34 -19.95
C TYR A 169 3.30 19.44 -20.89
N ARG A 170 2.33 20.09 -21.56
CA ARG A 170 2.56 21.27 -22.40
C ARG A 170 2.32 22.47 -21.50
N SER A 171 3.30 23.36 -21.45
CA SER A 171 3.24 24.65 -20.75
C SER A 171 1.96 25.40 -21.07
N SER A 172 1.01 25.42 -20.12
CA SER A 172 -0.16 26.30 -20.15
C SER A 172 0.08 27.49 -19.21
N PRO A 173 -0.50 28.68 -19.48
CA PRO A 173 -0.47 29.79 -18.54
C PRO A 173 -1.00 29.36 -17.16
N ARG A 174 -0.20 29.65 -16.12
CA ARG A 174 -0.46 29.28 -14.72
C ARG A 174 -1.68 30.05 -14.20
N LYS A 175 -2.83 29.38 -14.02
CA LYS A 175 -3.95 29.94 -13.25
C LYS A 175 -3.61 29.85 -11.76
N ARG A 176 -3.59 30.99 -11.07
CA ARG A 176 -3.39 31.05 -9.61
C ARG A 176 -4.68 30.69 -8.89
N SER A 177 -4.59 29.84 -7.86
CA SER A 177 -5.70 29.52 -6.98
C SER A 177 -5.25 29.63 -5.53
N PHE A 178 -5.82 30.57 -4.78
CA PHE A 178 -5.52 30.73 -3.35
C PHE A 178 -6.12 29.60 -2.49
N MET A 179 -7.26 29.04 -2.90
CA MET A 179 -7.93 27.96 -2.17
C MET A 179 -7.13 26.65 -2.19
N LEU A 180 -6.29 26.42 -3.21
CA LEU A 180 -5.56 25.17 -3.38
C LEU A 180 -4.55 24.91 -2.23
N PRO A 181 -3.63 25.84 -1.90
CA PRO A 181 -2.74 25.66 -0.75
C PRO A 181 -3.46 25.60 0.59
N VAL A 182 -4.56 26.34 0.77
CA VAL A 182 -5.38 26.25 2.00
C VAL A 182 -5.90 24.82 2.20
N LEU A 183 -6.49 24.22 1.17
CA LEU A 183 -6.97 22.83 1.23
C LEU A 183 -5.83 21.81 1.37
N ALA A 184 -4.67 22.06 0.75
CA ALA A 184 -3.49 21.20 0.86
C ALA A 184 -2.93 21.22 2.30
N ILE A 185 -2.81 22.39 2.92
CA ILE A 185 -2.38 22.54 4.31
C ILE A 185 -3.39 21.87 5.25
N ALA A 186 -4.69 22.13 5.06
CA ALA A 186 -5.74 21.52 5.86
C ALA A 186 -5.67 19.99 5.81
N SER A 187 -5.48 19.40 4.62
CA SER A 187 -5.34 17.95 4.48
C SER A 187 -4.03 17.39 5.07
N LEU A 188 -2.92 18.13 5.04
CA LEU A 188 -1.69 17.75 5.75
C LEU A 188 -1.89 17.74 7.26
N VAL A 189 -2.52 18.77 7.81
CA VAL A 189 -2.82 18.88 9.24
C VAL A 189 -3.78 17.77 9.68
N LEU A 190 -4.83 17.50 8.90
CA LEU A 190 -5.77 16.42 9.18
C LEU A 190 -5.11 15.04 9.08
N LEU A 191 -4.22 14.81 8.11
CA LEU A 191 -3.46 13.56 8.02
C LEU A 191 -2.56 13.38 9.25
N ALA A 192 -1.86 14.44 9.67
CA ALA A 192 -1.04 14.42 10.87
C ALA A 192 -1.84 14.18 12.13
N ALA A 193 -2.93 14.90 12.33
CA ALA A 193 -3.85 14.66 13.42
C ALA A 193 -4.37 13.21 13.38
N GLY A 194 -4.76 12.70 12.21
CA GLY A 194 -5.30 11.36 12.07
C GLY A 194 -4.31 10.23 12.40
N LEU A 195 -3.03 10.41 12.06
CA LEU A 195 -1.98 9.43 12.34
C LEU A 195 -1.45 9.50 13.78
N LEU A 196 -1.50 10.68 14.41
CA LEU A 196 -0.96 10.93 15.75
C LEU A 196 -1.99 10.75 16.87
N LEU A 197 -3.23 11.23 16.65
CA LEU A 197 -4.30 11.16 17.64
C LEU A 197 -4.87 9.74 17.74
N PRO A 198 -5.48 9.39 18.89
CA PRO A 198 -6.19 8.12 19.06
C PRO A 198 -7.18 7.85 17.92
N MET A 199 -7.03 6.72 17.24
CA MET A 199 -7.95 6.27 16.20
C MET A 199 -9.07 5.42 16.77
N MET A 200 -8.74 4.61 17.78
CA MET A 200 -9.68 3.70 18.41
C MET A 200 -9.38 3.60 19.90
N ARG A 201 -10.43 3.34 20.67
CA ARG A 201 -10.34 2.94 22.06
C ARG A 201 -10.84 1.52 22.20
N VAL A 202 -10.08 0.71 22.90
CA VAL A 202 -10.42 -0.67 23.17
C VAL A 202 -10.77 -0.80 24.64
N GLU A 203 -11.96 -1.34 24.91
CA GLU A 203 -12.40 -1.64 26.26
C GLU A 203 -12.28 -3.14 26.50
N LYS A 204 -11.32 -3.53 27.35
CA LYS A 204 -11.15 -4.93 27.78
C LYS A 204 -11.94 -5.24 29.06
N TRP A 205 -12.11 -4.24 29.93
CA TRP A 205 -12.86 -4.33 31.19
C TRP A 205 -13.31 -2.92 31.59
N LEU A 206 -14.29 -2.80 32.49
CA LEU A 206 -14.91 -1.51 32.89
C LEU A 206 -13.92 -0.41 33.35
N LEU A 207 -12.67 -0.77 33.69
CA LEU A 207 -11.62 0.14 34.19
C LEU A 207 -10.35 0.21 33.30
N TRP A 208 -10.21 -0.67 32.31
CA TRP A 208 -9.05 -0.70 31.41
C TRP A 208 -9.46 -0.28 30.01
N GLN A 209 -9.28 1.00 29.73
CA GLN A 209 -9.60 1.61 28.46
C GLN A 209 -8.33 2.17 27.84
N GLU A 210 -7.80 1.48 26.84
CA GLU A 210 -6.56 1.84 26.15
C GLU A 210 -6.87 2.49 24.81
N GLU A 211 -6.16 3.57 24.49
CA GLU A 211 -6.32 4.32 23.26
C GLU A 211 -5.15 4.07 22.32
N TYR A 212 -5.44 3.72 21.07
CA TYR A 212 -4.45 3.38 20.07
C TYR A 212 -4.51 4.35 18.90
N SER A 213 -3.38 5.00 18.62
CA SER A 213 -3.10 5.72 17.37
C SER A 213 -2.22 4.88 16.44
N VAL A 214 -2.16 5.24 15.16
CA VAL A 214 -1.26 4.60 14.19
C VAL A 214 0.19 4.69 14.68
N LEU A 215 0.63 5.86 15.14
CA LEU A 215 1.99 6.04 15.62
C LEU A 215 2.29 5.15 16.85
N SER A 216 1.38 5.07 17.81
CA SER A 216 1.55 4.20 18.99
C SER A 216 1.63 2.72 18.62
N GLY A 217 0.84 2.28 17.62
CA GLY A 217 0.89 0.92 17.08
C GLY A 217 2.25 0.62 16.44
N ALA A 218 2.83 1.58 15.70
CA ALA A 218 4.16 1.45 15.12
C ALA A 218 5.25 1.25 16.20
N PHE A 219 5.21 2.06 17.26
CA PHE A 219 6.17 1.96 18.36
C PHE A 219 6.01 0.69 19.17
N LYS A 220 4.77 0.25 19.41
CA LYS A 220 4.51 -0.99 20.13
C LYS A 220 5.00 -2.22 19.35
N LEU A 221 4.75 -2.28 18.05
CA LEU A 221 5.34 -3.30 17.17
C LEU A 221 6.88 -3.33 17.25
N ALA A 222 7.52 -2.16 17.30
CA ALA A 222 8.97 -2.07 17.42
C ALA A 222 9.47 -2.55 18.80
N ALA A 223 8.77 -2.17 19.87
CA ALA A 223 9.08 -2.58 21.24
C ALA A 223 8.92 -4.10 21.44
N ASP A 224 7.95 -4.70 20.76
CA ASP A 224 7.66 -6.14 20.81
C ASP A 224 8.61 -6.99 19.93
N GLY A 225 9.67 -6.39 19.40
CA GLY A 225 10.71 -7.05 18.60
C GLY A 225 10.35 -7.23 17.11
N GLU A 226 9.16 -6.84 16.67
CA GLU A 226 8.69 -6.98 15.29
C GLU A 226 9.18 -5.82 14.41
N VAL A 227 10.48 -5.58 14.42
CA VAL A 227 11.14 -4.40 13.82
C VAL A 227 10.80 -4.25 12.33
N LEU A 228 10.74 -5.34 11.58
CA LEU A 228 10.46 -5.29 10.15
C LEU A 228 8.99 -4.89 9.87
N LEU A 229 8.03 -5.35 10.69
CA LEU A 229 6.63 -4.90 10.58
C LEU A 229 6.51 -3.44 10.99
N ALA A 230 7.15 -3.04 12.08
CA ALA A 230 7.17 -1.66 12.55
C ALA A 230 7.76 -0.71 11.49
N LEU A 231 8.86 -1.12 10.84
CA LEU A 231 9.48 -0.35 9.77
C LEU A 231 8.57 -0.22 8.54
N GLY A 232 7.96 -1.33 8.11
CA GLY A 232 7.01 -1.31 7.00
C GLY A 232 5.80 -0.42 7.30
N PHE A 233 5.23 -0.57 8.50
CA PHE A 233 4.12 0.26 8.95
C PHE A 233 4.51 1.73 9.01
N PHE A 234 5.63 2.08 9.65
CA PHE A 234 6.11 3.46 9.73
C PHE A 234 6.38 4.04 8.34
N LEU A 235 7.08 3.31 7.46
CA LEU A 235 7.43 3.79 6.13
C LEU A 235 6.19 4.01 5.24
N PHE A 236 5.30 3.03 5.16
CA PHE A 236 4.19 3.02 4.20
C PHE A 236 2.90 3.68 4.72
N VAL A 237 2.65 3.65 6.03
CA VAL A 237 1.44 4.21 6.63
C VAL A 237 1.68 5.63 7.14
N ILE A 238 2.88 5.95 7.61
CA ILE A 238 3.18 7.24 8.24
C ILE A 238 4.05 8.10 7.32
N LEU A 239 5.30 7.69 7.10
CA LEU A 239 6.33 8.52 6.46
C LEU A 239 6.01 8.86 5.00
N LEU A 240 5.71 7.86 4.17
CA LEU A 240 5.48 8.08 2.75
C LEU A 240 4.22 8.93 2.49
N PRO A 241 3.07 8.67 3.13
CA PRO A 241 1.91 9.57 3.08
C PRO A 241 2.23 11.00 3.49
N MET A 242 2.98 11.19 4.58
CA MET A 242 3.39 12.52 5.06
C MET A 242 4.27 13.26 4.06
N LEU A 243 5.28 12.60 3.50
CA LEU A 243 6.19 13.20 2.53
C LEU A 243 5.47 13.62 1.25
N VAL A 244 4.58 12.75 0.77
CA VAL A 244 3.76 13.04 -0.42
C VAL A 244 2.80 14.19 -0.16
N GLN A 245 2.17 14.24 1.01
CA GLN A 245 1.28 15.32 1.37
C GLN A 245 2.02 16.64 1.56
N LEU A 246 3.22 16.61 2.15
CA LEU A 246 4.09 17.78 2.26
C LEU A 246 4.48 18.30 0.88
N ALA A 247 4.87 17.43 -0.05
CA ALA A 247 5.18 17.82 -1.43
C ALA A 247 3.97 18.44 -2.16
N LEU A 248 2.75 17.96 -1.88
CA LEU A 248 1.51 18.57 -2.38
C LEU A 248 1.33 19.99 -1.85
N VAL A 249 1.56 20.21 -0.54
CA VAL A 249 1.55 21.54 0.07
C VAL A 249 2.60 22.44 -0.59
N THR A 250 3.85 21.98 -0.68
CA THR A 250 4.94 22.76 -1.28
C THR A 250 4.60 23.18 -2.71
N LEU A 251 4.15 22.25 -3.57
CA LEU A 251 3.80 22.59 -4.95
C LEU A 251 2.59 23.52 -5.05
N SER A 252 1.61 23.38 -4.16
CA SER A 252 0.45 24.29 -4.11
C SER A 252 0.83 25.71 -3.65
N LEU A 253 1.78 25.85 -2.74
CA LEU A 253 2.30 27.15 -2.28
C LEU A 253 3.16 27.83 -3.35
N LEU A 254 4.08 27.09 -3.98
CA LEU A 254 4.94 27.61 -5.04
C LEU A 254 4.14 28.22 -6.20
N GLN A 255 2.95 27.68 -6.48
CA GLN A 255 2.05 28.23 -7.50
C GLN A 255 1.56 29.65 -7.21
N LEU A 256 1.45 30.05 -5.93
CA LEU A 256 1.10 31.42 -5.56
C LEU A 256 2.17 32.41 -6.04
N PHE A 257 3.44 32.01 -5.95
CA PHE A 257 4.59 32.77 -6.44
C PHE A 257 4.81 32.62 -7.95
N GLY A 258 3.90 31.91 -8.64
CA GLY A 258 4.07 31.58 -10.04
C GLY A 258 5.25 30.66 -10.29
N ILE A 259 5.78 29.94 -9.28
CA ILE A 259 6.80 28.90 -9.44
C ILE A 259 6.06 27.57 -9.56
N GLY A 260 6.17 26.90 -10.70
CA GLY A 260 5.45 25.64 -10.91
C GLY A 260 6.22 24.74 -11.86
N SER A 261 6.60 23.55 -11.40
CA SER A 261 7.24 22.54 -12.22
C SER A 261 6.21 21.50 -12.62
N GLU A 262 5.86 21.43 -13.90
CA GLU A 262 4.97 20.40 -14.43
C GLU A 262 5.54 19.00 -14.22
N ARG A 263 6.87 18.86 -14.31
CA ARG A 263 7.56 17.61 -13.99
C ARG A 263 7.36 17.25 -12.53
N ALA A 264 7.53 18.20 -11.61
CA ALA A 264 7.33 17.94 -10.18
C ALA A 264 5.87 17.58 -9.87
N ILE A 265 4.89 18.21 -10.53
CA ILE A 265 3.47 17.87 -10.39
C ILE A 265 3.21 16.46 -10.93
N ALA A 266 3.71 16.13 -12.13
CA ALA A 266 3.58 14.79 -12.71
C ALA A 266 4.20 13.72 -11.81
N THR A 267 5.43 13.94 -11.34
CA THR A 267 6.11 13.06 -10.39
C THR A 267 5.34 12.95 -9.09
N LEU A 268 4.83 14.04 -8.52
CA LEU A 268 4.00 13.98 -7.31
C LEU A 268 2.75 13.15 -7.53
N ILE A 269 2.05 13.32 -8.65
CA ILE A 269 0.84 12.54 -8.95
C ILE A 269 1.17 11.06 -9.08
N GLU A 270 2.29 10.74 -9.73
CA GLU A 270 2.79 9.36 -9.79
C GLU A 270 3.10 8.85 -8.39
N PHE A 271 3.87 9.57 -7.57
CA PHE A 271 4.20 9.20 -6.19
C PHE A 271 2.98 9.14 -5.25
N GLN A 272 1.98 10.00 -5.43
CA GLN A 272 0.70 9.94 -4.72
C GLN A 272 -0.04 8.66 -5.02
N ARG A 273 0.16 8.08 -6.21
CA ARG A 273 -0.38 6.76 -6.46
C ARG A 273 0.27 5.72 -5.55
N TRP A 274 1.54 5.87 -5.21
CA TRP A 274 2.23 4.96 -4.30
C TRP A 274 1.98 5.25 -2.81
N ALA A 275 1.48 6.45 -2.46
CA ALA A 275 0.97 6.73 -1.13
C ALA A 275 -0.32 5.95 -0.88
N MET A 276 -0.20 4.84 -0.14
CA MET A 276 -1.23 3.83 0.13
C MET A 276 -2.28 4.32 1.15
N VAL A 277 -2.59 5.61 1.19
CA VAL A 277 -3.46 6.18 2.23
C VAL A 277 -4.89 5.65 2.11
N ASP A 278 -5.37 5.48 0.87
CA ASP A 278 -6.66 4.88 0.52
C ASP A 278 -6.73 3.40 0.89
N VAL A 279 -5.69 2.62 0.56
CA VAL A 279 -5.59 1.20 0.89
C VAL A 279 -5.47 0.99 2.41
N PHE A 280 -4.68 1.82 3.09
CA PHE A 280 -4.57 1.80 4.54
C PHE A 280 -5.92 2.10 5.20
N ALA A 281 -6.66 3.11 4.72
CA ALA A 281 -7.99 3.43 5.22
C ALA A 281 -8.93 2.22 5.12
N LEU A 282 -8.94 1.55 3.97
CA LEU A 282 -9.77 0.37 3.76
C LEU A 282 -9.41 -0.77 4.70
N ALA A 283 -8.11 -1.08 4.82
CA ALA A 283 -7.65 -2.16 5.69
C ALA A 283 -7.90 -1.85 7.17
N LEU A 284 -7.74 -0.59 7.58
CA LEU A 284 -8.10 -0.13 8.92
C LEU A 284 -9.60 -0.31 9.17
N CYS A 285 -10.46 0.05 8.23
CA CYS A 285 -11.91 -0.19 8.34
C CYS A 285 -12.23 -1.68 8.49
N ILE A 286 -11.62 -2.54 7.66
CA ILE A 286 -11.80 -4.00 7.74
C ILE A 286 -11.35 -4.50 9.12
N ALA A 287 -10.19 -4.05 9.59
CA ALA A 287 -9.67 -4.40 10.91
C ALA A 287 -10.62 -3.95 12.02
N LEU A 288 -11.12 -2.72 12.00
CA LEU A 288 -12.06 -2.20 12.99
C LEU A 288 -13.38 -2.98 13.01
N ILE A 289 -13.90 -3.37 11.84
CA ILE A 289 -15.13 -4.17 11.73
C ILE A 289 -14.90 -5.55 12.36
N ARG A 290 -13.83 -6.24 11.97
CA ARG A 290 -13.52 -7.59 12.47
C ARG A 290 -13.16 -7.60 13.95
N LEU A 291 -12.40 -6.61 14.40
CA LEU A 291 -12.07 -6.46 15.81
C LEU A 291 -13.30 -6.08 16.65
N GLY A 292 -14.23 -5.29 16.09
CA GLY A 292 -15.49 -4.91 16.73
C GLY A 292 -16.44 -6.09 16.94
N GLU A 293 -16.32 -7.17 16.16
CA GLU A 293 -17.03 -8.43 16.40
C GLU A 293 -16.49 -9.17 17.63
N MET A 294 -15.25 -8.90 18.04
CA MET A 294 -14.54 -9.60 19.12
C MET A 294 -14.37 -8.76 20.40
N ALA A 295 -14.37 -7.44 20.28
CA ALA A 295 -14.11 -6.50 21.37
C ALA A 295 -14.92 -5.20 21.23
N SER A 296 -15.22 -4.53 22.35
CA SER A 296 -15.79 -3.18 22.33
C SER A 296 -14.74 -2.19 21.81
N ILE A 297 -15.00 -1.65 20.61
CA ILE A 297 -14.12 -0.70 19.93
C ILE A 297 -14.89 0.57 19.63
N GLU A 298 -14.47 1.66 20.27
CA GLU A 298 -15.02 2.98 20.01
C GLU A 298 -14.10 3.76 19.05
N PRO A 299 -14.61 4.23 17.90
CA PRO A 299 -13.88 5.17 17.05
C PRO A 299 -13.56 6.48 17.78
N ARG A 300 -12.34 6.99 17.62
CA ARG A 300 -11.85 8.23 18.23
C ARG A 300 -11.55 9.30 17.17
N ILE A 301 -11.24 10.52 17.62
CA ILE A 301 -11.06 11.71 16.76
C ILE A 301 -10.03 11.49 15.64
N GLY A 302 -8.98 10.71 15.90
CA GLY A 302 -7.94 10.39 14.92
C GLY A 302 -8.51 9.68 13.69
N LEU A 303 -9.48 8.77 13.86
CA LEU A 303 -10.10 8.09 12.72
C LEU A 303 -10.84 9.07 11.81
N TYR A 304 -11.59 10.01 12.40
CA TYR A 304 -12.34 11.01 11.64
C TYR A 304 -11.41 12.02 10.94
N CYS A 305 -10.36 12.48 11.62
CA CYS A 305 -9.34 13.34 11.00
C CYS A 305 -8.64 12.64 9.83
N PHE A 306 -8.28 11.37 10.01
CA PHE A 306 -7.66 10.57 8.97
C PHE A 306 -8.61 10.37 7.77
N ALA A 307 -9.88 10.02 8.02
CA ALA A 307 -10.89 9.87 6.97
C ALA A 307 -11.11 11.18 6.20
N ALA A 308 -11.19 12.32 6.89
CA ALA A 308 -11.30 13.63 6.24
C ALA A 308 -10.09 13.92 5.35
N ALA A 309 -8.86 13.61 5.81
CA ALA A 309 -7.66 13.77 5.00
C ALA A 309 -7.69 12.91 3.72
N VAL A 310 -8.11 11.64 3.84
CA VAL A 310 -8.25 10.70 2.70
C VAL A 310 -9.23 11.22 1.66
N LEU A 311 -10.31 11.89 2.08
CA LEU A 311 -11.30 12.45 1.17
C LEU A 311 -10.86 13.77 0.51
N ILE A 312 -10.15 14.63 1.25
CA ILE A 312 -9.72 15.96 0.74
C ILE A 312 -8.54 15.82 -0.22
N THR A 313 -7.57 14.94 0.06
CA THR A 313 -6.34 14.83 -0.72
C THR A 313 -6.58 14.60 -2.23
N PRO A 314 -7.47 13.66 -2.66
CA PRO A 314 -7.80 13.49 -4.08
C PRO A 314 -8.40 14.75 -4.73
N ILE A 315 -9.19 15.54 -3.99
CA ILE A 315 -9.79 16.79 -4.47
C ILE A 315 -8.69 17.82 -4.75
N VAL A 316 -7.74 17.97 -3.82
CA VAL A 316 -6.59 18.87 -4.00
C VAL A 316 -5.76 18.44 -5.21
N SER A 317 -5.43 17.16 -5.32
CA SER A 317 -4.67 16.62 -6.45
C SER A 317 -5.39 16.73 -7.78
N PHE A 318 -6.72 16.59 -7.79
CA PHE A 318 -7.54 16.81 -8.98
C PHE A 318 -7.51 18.28 -9.40
N ARG A 319 -7.73 19.22 -8.48
CA ARG A 319 -7.67 20.67 -8.78
C ARG A 319 -6.28 21.11 -9.24
N LEU A 320 -5.23 20.63 -8.58
CA LEU A 320 -3.84 20.87 -8.98
C LEU A 320 -3.58 20.43 -10.43
N ARG A 321 -4.11 19.26 -10.82
CA ARG A 321 -4.05 18.75 -12.20
C ARG A 321 -4.89 19.58 -13.18
N ALA A 322 -6.10 19.95 -12.80
CA ALA A 322 -7.03 20.69 -13.65
C ALA A 322 -6.48 22.07 -14.03
N LEU A 323 -5.69 22.70 -13.16
CA LEU A 323 -5.00 23.95 -13.48
C LEU A 323 -3.92 23.80 -14.58
N HIS A 324 -3.48 22.56 -14.86
CA HIS A 324 -2.40 22.23 -15.80
C HIS A 324 -2.83 21.34 -16.98
N ARG A 325 -4.10 20.91 -17.04
CA ARG A 325 -4.68 20.20 -18.20
C ARG A 325 -5.46 21.19 -19.07
N ARG A 326 -5.08 21.31 -20.34
CA ARG A 326 -6.00 21.72 -21.41
C ARG A 326 -6.42 20.46 -22.15
#